data_AF-A0A7R9INM6-F1
#
_entry.id   AF-A0A7R9INM6-F1
#
_cell.length_a   1.000
_cell.length_b   1.000
_cell.length_c   1.000
_cell.angle_alpha   90.00
_cell.angle_beta   90.00
_cell.angle_gamma   90.00
#
_symmetry.space_group_name_H-M   'P 1'
#
loop_
_entity.id
_entity.type
_entity.pdbx_description
1 polymer ?
#
loop_
_entity_poly.entity_id
_entity_poly.type
_entity_poly.pdbx_seq_one_letter_code
_entity_poly.pdbx_strand_id
1 'polypeptide(L)'
;MASSIAEQCVSEHHSVITSNDKDIEDHGAFGAIPSHSQVNDQDLQTFSETLLNKDVNNAAQYITINYQSKTRSRDNIDKAPQPLLTINRKALQIPTVAKVQKLYDNYIADVSVNEQVTSPEIQEENDLLDVFLKTSVMKYTNQFLIQKSM
;
A
#
# COMPACT_ATOMS: atom_id res chain seq x y z
N MET A 1 2.67 48.90 21.13
CA MET A 1 4.11 48.69 20.83
C MET A 1 4.42 47.24 21.17
N ALA A 2 4.93 46.50 20.18
CA ALA A 2 5.01 45.04 20.07
C ALA A 2 3.62 44.38 19.86
N SER A 3 3.35 43.56 18.85
CA SER A 3 4.24 42.77 17.98
C SER A 3 3.65 42.64 16.57
N SER A 4 4.49 42.90 15.59
CA SER A 4 4.26 42.88 14.14
C SER A 4 4.98 41.68 13.57
N ILE A 5 4.29 40.58 13.20
CA ILE A 5 4.86 39.51 12.33
C ILE A 5 3.77 38.62 11.66
N ALA A 6 2.59 39.13 11.27
CA ALA A 6 1.54 38.26 10.69
C ALA A 6 0.89 38.77 9.39
N GLU A 7 1.53 39.70 8.67
CA GLU A 7 1.01 40.28 7.42
C GLU A 7 2.06 40.39 6.30
N GLN A 8 3.00 39.44 6.20
CA GLN A 8 4.06 39.51 5.18
C GLN A 8 4.34 38.17 4.49
N CYS A 9 3.32 37.49 3.97
CA CYS A 9 3.53 36.35 3.04
C CYS A 9 2.53 36.22 1.88
N VAL A 10 1.62 37.18 1.67
CA VAL A 10 0.67 37.11 0.54
C VAL A 10 0.75 38.38 -0.29
N SER A 11 1.82 38.52 -1.08
CA SER A 11 1.86 39.35 -2.30
C SER A 11 3.30 39.49 -2.76
N GLU A 12 3.75 38.60 -3.64
CA GLU A 12 4.75 38.88 -4.71
C GLU A 12 5.17 37.54 -5.29
N HIS A 13 4.55 37.14 -6.40
CA HIS A 13 5.15 36.32 -7.48
C HIS A 13 4.11 36.15 -8.59
N HIS A 14 3.74 37.27 -9.22
CA HIS A 14 3.13 37.27 -10.55
C HIS A 14 3.84 38.31 -11.40
N SER A 15 4.09 37.98 -12.67
CA SER A 15 5.07 38.57 -13.60
C SER A 15 6.50 38.14 -13.28
N VAL A 16 7.28 37.55 -14.19
CA VAL A 16 7.66 38.07 -15.49
C VAL A 16 8.14 36.89 -16.36
N ILE A 17 7.43 36.52 -17.43
CA ILE A 17 8.04 36.03 -18.69
C ILE A 17 7.10 36.43 -19.84
N THR A 18 7.27 37.66 -20.35
CA THR A 18 6.93 38.00 -21.74
C THR A 18 8.11 38.76 -22.30
N SER A 19 8.91 38.11 -23.13
CA SER A 19 9.72 38.76 -24.17
C SER A 19 10.10 37.68 -25.18
N ASN A 20 9.69 37.92 -26.42
CA ASN A 20 10.05 37.13 -27.58
C ASN A 20 11.53 37.35 -27.88
N ASP A 21 12.30 36.28 -28.10
CA ASP A 21 13.52 36.35 -28.89
C ASP A 21 13.52 35.20 -29.90
N LYS A 22 13.84 35.55 -31.14
CA LYS A 22 13.94 34.64 -32.28
C LYS A 22 15.38 34.13 -32.36
N ASP A 23 15.58 33.08 -33.14
CA ASP A 23 16.89 32.63 -33.63
C ASP A 23 17.67 31.65 -32.72
N ILE A 24 17.24 30.37 -32.68
CA ILE A 24 18.17 29.22 -32.61
C ILE A 24 17.61 28.09 -33.49
N GLU A 25 18.11 27.97 -34.73
CA GLU A 25 18.06 26.72 -35.50
C GLU A 25 19.37 25.93 -35.28
N ASP A 26 19.22 24.61 -35.29
CA ASP A 26 20.23 23.55 -35.42
C ASP A 26 21.03 23.16 -34.14
N HIS A 27 20.68 22.00 -33.57
CA HIS A 27 21.55 20.81 -33.51
C HIS A 27 21.00 19.77 -32.51
N GLY A 28 20.72 18.56 -33.00
CA GLY A 28 20.76 17.33 -32.20
C GLY A 28 19.43 16.83 -31.66
N ALA A 29 19.03 15.65 -32.15
CA ALA A 29 17.92 14.86 -31.62
C ALA A 29 18.09 14.58 -30.12
N PHE A 30 17.39 15.34 -29.28
CA PHE A 30 17.17 14.95 -27.89
C PHE A 30 16.17 13.79 -27.90
N GLY A 31 16.70 12.58 -27.70
CA GLY A 31 15.89 11.36 -27.63
C GLY A 31 14.71 11.56 -26.69
N ALA A 32 13.52 11.20 -27.18
CA ALA A 32 12.29 11.27 -26.42
C ALA A 32 12.50 10.65 -25.04
N ILE A 33 12.33 11.47 -23.99
CA ILE A 33 12.21 10.95 -22.62
C ILE A 33 11.01 9.99 -22.66
N PRO A 34 11.17 8.70 -22.31
CA PRO A 34 10.07 7.76 -22.37
C PRO A 34 8.94 8.31 -21.52
N SER A 35 7.81 8.58 -22.18
CA SER A 35 6.58 8.99 -21.52
C SER A 35 6.29 7.95 -20.45
N HIS A 36 6.34 8.36 -19.18
CA HIS A 36 5.90 7.54 -18.07
C HIS A 36 4.56 6.94 -18.46
N SER A 37 4.47 5.60 -18.56
CA SER A 37 3.21 4.99 -18.96
C SER A 37 2.18 5.39 -17.91
N GLN A 38 1.20 6.20 -18.33
CA GLN A 38 0.23 6.74 -17.40
C GLN A 38 -0.72 5.59 -17.09
N VAL A 39 -0.57 4.99 -15.91
CA VAL A 39 -1.53 4.00 -15.39
C VAL A 39 -2.84 4.74 -15.17
N ASN A 40 -3.91 4.31 -15.86
CA ASN A 40 -5.24 4.92 -15.73
C ASN A 40 -6.09 4.14 -14.70
N ASP A 41 -7.13 4.77 -14.17
CA ASP A 41 -8.05 4.16 -13.20
C ASP A 41 -8.70 2.88 -13.73
N GLN A 42 -9.02 2.86 -15.04
CA GLN A 42 -9.58 1.67 -15.69
C GLN A 42 -8.60 0.50 -15.68
N ASP A 43 -7.30 0.77 -15.86
CA ASP A 43 -6.26 -0.26 -15.81
C ASP A 43 -6.17 -0.83 -14.39
N LEU A 44 -6.22 0.03 -13.36
CA LEU A 44 -6.19 -0.38 -11.96
C LEU A 44 -7.43 -1.18 -11.57
N GLN A 45 -8.60 -0.81 -12.07
CA GLN A 45 -9.83 -1.55 -11.83
C GLN A 45 -9.72 -2.97 -12.39
N THR A 46 -9.40 -3.10 -13.68
CA THR A 46 -9.28 -4.41 -14.33
C THR A 46 -8.16 -5.25 -13.71
N PHE A 47 -7.05 -4.62 -13.35
CA PHE A 47 -5.96 -5.26 -12.62
C PHE A 47 -6.44 -5.81 -11.27
N SER A 48 -7.14 -5.01 -10.46
CA SER A 48 -7.63 -5.40 -9.13
C SER A 48 -8.64 -6.55 -9.19
N GLU A 49 -9.59 -6.50 -10.12
CA GLU A 49 -10.55 -7.59 -10.36
C GLU A 49 -9.83 -8.88 -10.79
N THR A 50 -8.82 -8.75 -11.65
CA THR A 50 -8.00 -9.89 -12.08
C THR A 50 -7.20 -10.48 -10.91
N LEU A 51 -6.63 -9.64 -10.03
CA LEU A 51 -5.95 -10.11 -8.83
C LEU A 51 -6.89 -10.86 -7.90
N LEU A 52 -8.10 -10.33 -7.66
CA LEU A 52 -9.11 -10.99 -6.81
C LEU A 52 -9.43 -12.39 -7.31
N ASN A 53 -9.60 -12.54 -8.63
CA ASN A 53 -9.86 -13.85 -9.25
C ASN A 53 -8.65 -14.80 -9.20
N LYS A 54 -7.43 -14.26 -9.12
CA LYS A 54 -6.18 -15.05 -9.04
C LYS A 54 -5.81 -15.45 -7.61
N ASP A 55 -6.49 -14.91 -6.60
CA ASP A 55 -6.21 -15.24 -5.20
C ASP A 55 -6.80 -16.61 -4.80
N VAL A 56 -6.00 -17.64 -5.06
CA VAL A 56 -6.31 -19.03 -4.68
C VAL A 56 -6.05 -19.31 -3.20
N ASN A 57 -5.32 -18.44 -2.50
CA ASN A 57 -4.95 -18.61 -1.09
C ASN A 57 -5.91 -17.88 -0.15
N ASN A 58 -7.08 -17.47 -0.65
CA ASN A 58 -8.07 -16.73 0.11
C ASN A 58 -8.59 -17.55 1.31
N ALA A 59 -8.45 -16.99 2.50
CA ALA A 59 -8.86 -17.61 3.76
C ALA A 59 -10.36 -17.47 4.09
N ALA A 60 -11.13 -16.72 3.29
CA ALA A 60 -12.54 -16.39 3.58
C ALA A 60 -13.40 -17.62 3.87
N GLN A 61 -13.18 -18.74 3.18
CA GLN A 61 -13.92 -20.00 3.40
C GLN A 61 -13.73 -20.61 4.79
N TYR A 62 -12.69 -20.20 5.51
CA TYR A 62 -12.36 -20.68 6.85
C TYR A 62 -12.72 -19.68 7.95
N ILE A 63 -13.26 -18.52 7.59
CA ILE A 63 -13.57 -17.43 8.51
C ILE A 63 -15.09 -17.24 8.52
N THR A 64 -15.68 -17.25 9.71
CA THR A 64 -17.09 -16.89 9.91
C THR A 64 -17.16 -15.55 10.62
N ILE A 65 -17.90 -14.60 10.03
CA ILE A 65 -18.07 -13.26 10.58
C ILE A 65 -19.40 -13.20 11.34
N ASN A 66 -19.33 -12.74 12.59
CA ASN A 66 -20.47 -12.49 13.46
C ASN A 66 -20.67 -10.98 13.62
N TYR A 67 -21.43 -10.37 12.69
CA TYR A 67 -21.64 -8.92 12.64
C TYR A 67 -22.40 -8.35 13.84
N GLN A 68 -23.19 -9.18 14.53
CA GLN A 68 -24.00 -8.77 15.68
C GLN A 68 -24.88 -7.55 15.36
N SER A 69 -25.11 -6.65 16.32
CA SER A 69 -25.97 -5.48 16.12
C SER A 69 -25.19 -4.18 15.98
N LYS A 70 -25.74 -3.25 15.19
CA LYS A 70 -25.18 -1.91 15.03
C LYS A 70 -25.39 -1.08 16.32
N THR A 71 -24.35 -0.39 16.77
CA THR A 71 -24.42 0.60 17.85
C THR A 71 -24.30 2.02 17.28
N ARG A 72 -24.85 3.00 17.99
CA ARG A 72 -24.64 4.44 17.71
C ARG A 72 -23.74 5.04 18.78
N SER A 73 -23.08 6.17 18.51
CA SER A 73 -22.16 6.82 19.47
C SER A 73 -22.79 7.20 20.81
N ARG A 74 -24.13 7.21 20.94
CA ARG A 74 -24.87 7.48 22.19
C ARG A 74 -25.43 6.21 22.86
N ASP A 75 -25.22 5.04 22.27
CA ASP A 75 -25.67 3.77 22.85
C ASP A 75 -24.69 3.36 23.95
N ASN A 76 -25.18 3.27 25.20
CA ASN A 76 -24.37 2.87 26.34
C ASN A 76 -24.45 1.35 26.64
N ILE A 77 -25.16 0.59 25.80
CA ILE A 77 -25.39 -0.84 25.96
C ILE A 77 -24.60 -1.56 24.89
N ASP A 78 -23.77 -2.52 25.30
CA ASP A 78 -23.08 -3.41 24.36
C ASP A 78 -24.09 -4.29 23.63
N LYS A 79 -24.11 -4.17 22.29
CA LYS A 79 -24.95 -4.98 21.40
C LYS A 79 -24.12 -5.95 20.54
N ALA A 80 -22.83 -6.11 20.86
CA ALA A 80 -21.91 -7.02 20.22
C ALA A 80 -21.05 -7.82 21.24
N PRO A 81 -21.68 -8.55 22.18
CA PRO A 81 -20.97 -9.23 23.28
C PRO A 81 -20.15 -10.46 22.86
N GLN A 82 -20.30 -10.93 21.63
CA GLN A 82 -19.60 -12.11 21.09
C GLN A 82 -18.41 -11.69 20.22
N PRO A 83 -17.43 -12.59 19.96
CA PRO A 83 -16.34 -12.30 19.05
C PRO A 83 -16.84 -12.04 17.62
N LEU A 84 -16.21 -11.09 16.92
CA LEU A 84 -16.51 -10.77 15.52
C LEU A 84 -16.12 -11.91 14.56
N LEU A 85 -15.03 -12.61 14.84
CA LEU A 85 -14.46 -13.62 13.95
C LEU A 85 -14.40 -14.97 14.64
N THR A 86 -14.90 -16.00 13.95
CA THR A 86 -14.61 -17.41 14.28
C THR A 86 -13.74 -17.97 13.16
N ILE A 87 -12.52 -18.38 13.51
CA ILE A 87 -11.49 -18.78 12.55
C ILE A 87 -11.25 -20.28 12.67
N ASN A 88 -11.35 -21.02 11.57
CA ASN A 88 -10.90 -22.40 11.51
C ASN A 88 -9.36 -22.43 11.46
N ARG A 89 -8.73 -23.32 12.24
CA ARG A 89 -7.25 -23.47 12.27
C ARG A 89 -6.63 -23.71 10.89
N LYS A 90 -7.38 -24.26 9.93
CA LYS A 90 -6.93 -24.42 8.54
C LYS A 90 -6.57 -23.08 7.87
N ALA A 91 -7.23 -21.97 8.25
CA ALA A 91 -6.90 -20.63 7.75
C ALA A 91 -5.45 -20.23 8.09
N LEU A 92 -5.02 -20.56 9.31
CA LEU A 92 -3.68 -20.21 9.82
C LEU A 92 -2.58 -21.10 9.23
N GLN A 93 -2.96 -22.21 8.59
CA GLN A 93 -2.03 -23.13 7.94
C GLN A 93 -1.76 -22.77 6.47
N ILE A 94 -2.50 -21.80 5.92
CA ILE A 94 -2.24 -21.29 4.57
C ILE A 94 -0.80 -20.75 4.54
N PRO A 95 0.06 -21.16 3.60
CA PRO A 95 1.49 -20.85 3.65
C PRO A 95 1.80 -19.36 3.77
N THR A 96 1.04 -18.50 3.07
CA THR A 96 1.17 -17.04 3.15
C THR A 96 0.80 -16.52 4.54
N VAL A 97 -0.35 -16.95 5.08
CA VAL A 97 -0.85 -16.54 6.40
C VAL A 97 0.10 -16.99 7.51
N ALA A 98 0.58 -18.23 7.46
CA ALA A 98 1.49 -18.79 8.45
C ALA A 98 2.82 -18.02 8.52
N LYS A 99 3.35 -17.59 7.37
CA LYS A 99 4.59 -16.78 7.33
C LYS A 99 4.36 -15.37 7.88
N VAL A 100 3.22 -14.74 7.54
CA VAL A 100 2.86 -13.42 8.12
C VAL A 100 2.68 -13.51 9.63
N GLN A 101 2.06 -14.58 10.13
CA GLN A 101 1.84 -14.76 11.56
C GLN A 101 3.16 -14.76 12.36
N LYS A 102 4.20 -15.42 11.84
CA LYS A 102 5.53 -15.42 12.48
C LYS A 102 6.11 -14.03 12.65
N LEU A 103 5.96 -13.18 11.62
CA LEU A 103 6.45 -11.81 11.68
C LEU A 103 5.69 -10.97 12.73
N TYR A 104 4.40 -11.24 12.94
CA TYR A 104 3.65 -10.57 13.99
C TYR A 104 4.11 -10.96 15.40
N ASP A 105 4.57 -12.20 15.59
CA ASP A 105 5.06 -12.66 16.89
C ASP A 105 6.38 -11.94 17.29
N ASN A 106 7.12 -11.39 16.33
CA ASN A 106 8.35 -10.61 16.56
C ASN A 106 8.07 -9.13 16.92
N TYR A 107 6.86 -8.63 16.70
CA TYR A 107 6.55 -7.20 16.89
C TYR A 107 6.54 -6.82 18.38
N ILE A 108 7.39 -5.85 18.74
CA ILE A 108 7.47 -5.28 20.09
C ILE A 108 6.72 -3.93 20.09
N ALA A 109 5.61 -3.85 20.82
CA ALA A 109 4.80 -2.63 20.89
C ALA A 109 5.41 -1.50 21.75
N ASP A 110 6.43 -1.82 22.56
CA ASP A 110 7.12 -0.85 23.41
C ASP A 110 8.09 0.02 22.59
N VAL A 111 7.68 1.28 22.35
CA VAL A 111 8.45 2.27 21.57
C VAL A 111 9.68 2.81 22.28
N SER A 112 9.90 2.47 23.56
CA SER A 112 11.08 2.90 24.31
C SER A 112 12.32 2.02 24.07
N VAL A 113 12.11 0.83 23.50
CA VAL A 113 13.16 -0.13 23.17
C VAL A 113 13.60 0.08 21.73
N ASN A 114 14.91 0.19 21.50
CA ASN A 114 15.45 0.29 20.15
C ASN A 114 15.31 -1.06 19.42
N GLU A 115 14.73 -1.05 18.22
CA GLU A 115 14.58 -2.25 17.38
C GLU A 115 15.95 -2.86 17.05
N GLN A 116 16.05 -4.18 17.17
CA GLN A 116 17.26 -4.94 16.83
C GLN A 116 16.86 -6.07 15.89
N VAL A 117 17.21 -5.93 14.60
CA VAL A 117 16.93 -6.97 13.62
C VAL A 117 17.93 -8.12 13.80
N THR A 118 17.39 -9.30 14.10
CA THR A 118 18.13 -10.53 14.32
C THR A 118 18.23 -11.35 13.03
N SER A 119 19.23 -12.22 12.92
CA SER A 119 19.37 -13.10 11.75
C SER A 119 18.15 -14.02 11.50
N PRO A 120 17.49 -14.57 12.54
CA PRO A 120 16.23 -15.30 12.35
C PRO A 120 15.11 -14.45 11.74
N GLU A 121 14.93 -13.20 12.18
CA GLU A 121 13.90 -12.30 11.62
C GLU A 121 14.13 -12.04 10.13
N ILE A 122 15.38 -11.78 9.73
CA ILE A 122 15.74 -11.63 8.31
C ILE A 122 15.40 -12.89 7.51
N GLN A 123 15.60 -14.07 8.08
CA GLN A 123 15.23 -15.32 7.41
C GLN A 123 13.71 -15.46 7.26
N GLU A 124 12.95 -15.07 8.28
CA GLU A 124 11.48 -15.10 8.23
C GLU A 124 10.90 -14.12 7.21
N GLU A 125 11.50 -12.93 7.07
CA GLU A 125 11.18 -11.97 6.03
C GLU A 125 11.44 -12.51 4.62
N ASN A 126 12.64 -13.08 4.39
CA ASN A 126 12.99 -13.69 3.11
C ASN A 126 12.05 -14.86 2.76
N ASP A 127 11.75 -15.71 3.73
CA ASP A 127 10.81 -16.81 3.59
C ASP A 127 9.40 -16.32 3.21
N LEU A 128 8.95 -15.21 3.78
CA LEU A 128 7.66 -14.60 3.43
C LEU A 128 7.67 -14.12 1.97
N LEU A 129 8.69 -13.35 1.59
CA LEU A 129 8.84 -12.82 0.23
C LEU A 129 8.86 -13.93 -0.81
N ASP A 130 9.61 -15.01 -0.54
CA ASP A 130 9.67 -16.19 -1.38
C ASP A 130 8.31 -16.82 -1.63
N VAL A 131 7.50 -16.96 -0.58
CA VAL A 131 6.16 -17.55 -0.68
C VAL A 131 5.23 -16.60 -1.44
N PHE A 132 5.31 -15.30 -1.19
CA PHE A 132 4.49 -14.28 -1.86
C PHE A 132 4.78 -14.22 -3.36
N LEU A 133 6.05 -14.16 -3.75
CA LEU A 133 6.49 -14.11 -5.16
C LEU A 133 6.14 -15.39 -5.93
N LYS A 134 5.97 -16.53 -5.26
CA LYS A 134 5.51 -17.78 -5.89
C LYS A 134 4.03 -17.76 -6.25
N THR A 135 3.21 -16.91 -5.63
CA THR A 135 1.77 -16.83 -5.88
C THR A 135 1.43 -16.33 -7.29
N SER A 136 0.28 -16.75 -7.80
CA SER A 136 -0.30 -16.27 -9.07
C SER A 136 -0.56 -14.76 -9.05
N VAL A 137 -1.04 -14.25 -7.92
CA VAL A 137 -1.30 -12.83 -7.67
C VAL A 137 -0.03 -12.03 -7.88
N MET A 138 1.05 -12.37 -7.17
CA MET A 138 2.28 -11.57 -7.23
C MET A 138 3.04 -11.72 -8.55
N LYS A 139 2.98 -12.89 -9.20
CA LYS A 139 3.51 -13.07 -10.57
C LYS A 139 2.82 -12.15 -11.56
N TYR A 140 1.50 -12.05 -11.48
CA TYR A 140 0.71 -11.16 -12.34
C TYR A 140 0.99 -9.69 -12.01
N THR A 141 1.08 -9.32 -10.73
CA THR A 141 1.50 -7.98 -10.31
C THR A 141 2.85 -7.60 -10.90
N ASN A 142 3.86 -8.46 -10.79
CA ASN A 142 5.19 -8.19 -11.33
C ASN A 142 5.15 -7.97 -12.86
N GLN A 143 4.42 -8.80 -13.59
CA GLN A 143 4.25 -8.62 -15.04
C GLN A 143 3.58 -7.30 -15.40
N PHE A 144 2.55 -6.90 -14.63
CA PHE A 144 1.87 -5.62 -14.81
C PHE A 144 2.82 -4.44 -14.56
N LEU A 145 3.64 -4.48 -13.51
CA LEU A 145 4.62 -3.43 -13.20
C LEU A 145 5.68 -3.30 -14.30
N ILE A 146 6.26 -4.42 -14.75
CA ILE A 146 7.21 -4.45 -15.88
C ILE A 146 6.59 -3.84 -17.14
N GLN A 147 5.34 -4.21 -17.46
CA GLN A 147 4.62 -3.68 -18.63
C GLN A 147 4.41 -2.16 -18.53
N LYS A 148 4.19 -1.63 -17.32
CA LYS A 148 3.99 -0.21 -17.06
C LYS A 148 5.30 0.55 -16.82
N SER A 149 6.44 -0.13 -16.91
CA SER A 149 7.78 0.42 -16.65
C SER A 149 7.91 1.05 -15.25
N MET A 150 7.40 0.33 -14.25
CA MET A 150 7.47 0.66 -12.82
C MET A 150 8.34 -0.34 -12.05
#